data_AF-A0A8S3Q0E8-F1
#
_entry.id   AF-A0A8S3Q0E8-F1
#
_cell.length_a   1.000
_cell.length_b   1.000
_cell.length_c   1.000
_cell.angle_alpha   90.00
_cell.angle_beta   90.00
_cell.angle_gamma   90.00
#
_symmetry.space_group_name_H-M   'P 1'
#
loop_
_entity.id
_entity.type
_entity.pdbx_description
1 polymer ?
#
loop_
_entity_poly.entity_id
_entity_poly.type
_entity_poly.pdbx_seq_one_letter_code
_entity_poly.pdbx_strand_id
1 'polypeptide(L)'
;MRKYYRLIGTGKTSLALKYCLNFKEENPLGVAWKFKCSSIELLKESMHELWLQITTNCNKNINQSQPTDIEELENIIIKELRCRENLSYSHIFLFDGVTSISKAYVVRFSSKCMHVSNMTIIMTTPLWIDITDSKVVHIEGFSFTEAAHLFQINPENAGVACETLAKMLCYNPFAMCIAKAYMRRCHMTFDTMVKVLKEHGWHAMENSKITKDEFNDQPLTSLFG
;
A
#
# COMPACT_ATOMS: atom_id res chain seq x y z
N MET A 1 17.15 -16.46 11.58
CA MET A 1 17.13 -15.24 10.73
C MET A 1 16.03 -15.42 9.69
N ARG A 2 14.83 -14.87 9.91
CA ARG A 2 13.65 -15.07 9.02
C ARG A 2 13.89 -14.31 7.71
N LYS A 3 13.94 -15.03 6.58
CA LYS A 3 14.06 -14.45 5.23
C LYS A 3 12.70 -13.87 4.84
N TYR A 4 12.44 -12.63 5.22
CA TYR A 4 11.32 -11.87 4.67
C TYR A 4 11.62 -11.61 3.19
N TYR A 5 11.06 -12.44 2.32
CA TYR A 5 11.10 -12.16 0.88
C TYR A 5 10.42 -10.81 0.66
N ARG A 6 11.11 -9.90 -0.05
CA ARG A 6 10.57 -8.62 -0.50
C ARG A 6 9.41 -8.89 -1.48
N LEU A 7 8.21 -9.14 -0.95
CA LEU A 7 7.04 -9.46 -1.76
C LEU A 7 6.45 -8.15 -2.30
N ILE A 8 6.95 -7.74 -3.46
CA ILE A 8 6.33 -6.70 -4.30
C ILE A 8 5.00 -7.26 -4.83
N GLY A 9 3.99 -6.40 -4.97
CA GLY A 9 2.70 -6.81 -5.57
C GLY A 9 1.71 -7.49 -4.61
N THR A 10 1.94 -7.47 -3.30
CA THR A 10 0.99 -8.01 -2.30
C THR A 10 -0.23 -7.12 -2.01
N GLY A 11 -0.39 -6.00 -2.72
CA GLY A 11 -1.55 -5.13 -2.55
C GLY A 11 -1.47 -4.15 -1.37
N LYS A 12 -0.30 -3.97 -0.73
CA LYS A 12 -0.08 -2.97 0.34
C LYS A 12 -0.64 -1.58 -0.01
N THR A 13 -0.28 -1.06 -1.18
CA THR A 13 -0.78 0.23 -1.69
C THR A 13 -2.30 0.21 -1.89
N SER A 14 -2.84 -0.87 -2.45
CA SER A 14 -4.28 -1.00 -2.68
C SER A 14 -5.09 -1.02 -1.37
N LEU A 15 -4.59 -1.72 -0.34
CA LEU A 15 -5.21 -1.74 0.98
C LEU A 15 -5.16 -0.38 1.66
N ALA A 16 -4.00 0.30 1.60
CA ALA A 16 -3.86 1.64 2.16
C ALA A 16 -4.78 2.66 1.46
N LEU A 17 -4.90 2.57 0.13
CA LEU A 17 -5.84 3.41 -0.63
C LEU A 17 -7.29 3.11 -0.27
N LYS A 18 -7.66 1.84 -0.12
CA LYS A 18 -9.02 1.45 0.32
C LYS A 18 -9.33 2.03 1.70
N TYR A 19 -8.38 2.00 2.63
CA TYR A 19 -8.53 2.64 3.93
C TYR A 19 -8.78 4.15 3.80
N CYS A 20 -8.00 4.86 2.97
CA CYS A 20 -8.23 6.28 2.72
C CYS A 20 -9.61 6.58 2.12
N LEU A 21 -10.14 5.69 1.27
CA LEU A 21 -11.48 5.82 0.70
C LEU A 21 -12.56 5.64 1.77
N ASN A 22 -12.49 4.55 2.55
CA ASN A 22 -13.42 4.31 3.66
C ASN A 22 -13.40 5.46 4.68
N PHE A 23 -12.21 5.95 5.03
CA PHE A 23 -12.05 7.11 5.90
C PHE A 23 -12.80 8.33 5.37
N LYS A 24 -12.74 8.60 4.06
CA LYS A 24 -13.41 9.74 3.44
C LYS A 24 -14.94 9.57 3.42
N GLU A 25 -15.44 8.34 3.30
CA GLU A 25 -16.87 8.04 3.42
C GLU A 25 -17.38 8.30 4.85
N GLU A 26 -16.60 7.92 5.87
CA GLU A 26 -16.91 8.14 7.28
C GLU A 26 -16.65 9.58 7.75
N ASN A 27 -15.70 10.27 7.10
CA ASN A 27 -15.28 11.63 7.41
C ASN A 27 -15.35 12.49 6.13
N PRO A 28 -16.52 12.99 5.73
CA PRO A 28 -16.69 13.73 4.47
C PRO A 28 -15.84 15.00 4.37
N LEU A 29 -15.47 15.59 5.51
CA LEU A 29 -14.58 16.74 5.61
C LEU A 29 -13.10 16.33 5.72
N GLY A 30 -12.82 15.05 5.96
CA GLY A 30 -11.47 14.52 6.08
C GLY A 30 -10.69 14.63 4.78
N VAL A 31 -9.37 14.76 4.91
CA VAL A 31 -8.47 14.93 3.77
C VAL A 31 -7.40 13.86 3.78
N ALA A 32 -7.22 13.16 2.66
CA ALA A 32 -6.19 12.13 2.50
C ALA A 32 -5.19 12.54 1.42
N TRP A 33 -3.91 12.53 1.76
CA TRP A 33 -2.80 12.88 0.89
C TRP A 33 -1.93 11.65 0.63
N LYS A 34 -1.52 11.45 -0.62
CA LYS A 34 -0.61 10.37 -1.01
C LYS A 34 0.75 10.92 -1.42
N PHE A 35 1.81 10.35 -0.88
CA PHE A 35 3.20 10.65 -1.22
C PHE A 35 3.86 9.43 -1.84
N LYS A 36 4.56 9.62 -2.96
CA LYS A 36 5.37 8.57 -3.57
C LYS A 36 6.76 8.59 -2.92
N CYS A 37 7.15 7.50 -2.27
CA CYS A 37 8.37 7.46 -1.46
C CYS A 37 9.45 6.51 -2.02
N SER A 38 9.28 6.03 -3.25
CA SER A 38 10.24 5.11 -3.88
C SER A 38 11.58 5.77 -4.23
N SER A 39 11.62 7.10 -4.36
CA SER A 39 12.86 7.91 -4.45
C SER A 39 12.67 9.25 -3.73
N ILE A 40 13.77 10.01 -3.56
CA ILE A 40 13.74 11.34 -2.93
C ILE A 40 13.08 12.37 -3.86
N GLU A 41 13.31 12.26 -5.15
CA GLU A 41 12.74 13.13 -6.18
C GLU A 41 11.21 13.00 -6.21
N LEU A 42 10.70 11.76 -6.22
CA LEU A 42 9.26 11.50 -6.19
C LEU A 42 8.60 11.97 -4.89
N LEU A 43 9.31 11.86 -3.77
CA LEU A 43 8.83 12.36 -2.48
C LEU A 43 8.73 13.88 -2.52
N LYS A 44 9.79 14.55 -3.01
CA LYS A 44 9.84 16.00 -3.16
C LYS A 44 8.73 16.50 -4.07
N GLU A 45 8.51 15.87 -5.22
CA GLU A 45 7.41 16.18 -6.14
C GLU A 45 6.06 16.07 -5.44
N SER A 46 5.81 14.97 -4.72
CA SER A 46 4.53 14.76 -4.00
C SER A 46 4.31 15.82 -2.90
N MET A 47 5.36 16.18 -2.17
CA MET A 47 5.27 17.23 -1.14
C MET A 47 5.08 18.61 -1.74
N HIS A 48 5.69 18.86 -2.89
CA HIS A 48 5.51 20.10 -3.64
C HIS A 48 4.08 20.25 -4.16
N GLU A 49 3.48 19.17 -4.68
CA GLU A 49 2.06 19.15 -5.08
C GLU A 49 1.13 19.50 -3.91
N LEU A 50 1.37 18.92 -2.73
CA LEU A 50 0.60 19.26 -1.52
C LEU A 50 0.77 20.72 -1.14
N TRP A 51 2.01 21.23 -1.14
CA TRP A 51 2.28 22.63 -0.85
C TRP A 51 1.52 23.57 -1.81
N LEU A 52 1.55 23.28 -3.12
CA LEU A 52 0.79 24.03 -4.13
C LEU A 52 -0.71 24.01 -3.85
N GLN A 53 -1.27 22.87 -3.45
CA GLN A 53 -2.70 22.76 -3.16
C GLN A 53 -3.08 23.53 -1.88
N ILE A 54 -2.26 23.47 -0.84
CA ILE A 54 -2.48 24.24 0.39
C ILE A 54 -2.42 25.75 0.10
N THR A 55 -1.40 26.20 -0.62
CA THR A 55 -1.20 27.63 -0.94
C THR A 55 -2.31 28.17 -1.85
N THR A 56 -2.68 27.43 -2.89
CA THR A 56 -3.79 27.78 -3.79
C THR A 56 -5.10 27.93 -3.02
N ASN A 57 -5.43 26.97 -2.15
CA ASN A 57 -6.65 27.00 -1.36
C ASN A 57 -6.65 28.11 -0.28
N CYS A 58 -5.48 28.61 0.11
CA CYS A 58 -5.34 29.69 1.10
C CYS A 58 -5.43 31.10 0.49
N ASN A 59 -5.62 31.27 -0.83
CA ASN A 59 -5.51 32.56 -1.52
C ASN A 59 -4.22 33.33 -1.17
N LYS A 60 -3.15 32.62 -0.80
CA LYS A 60 -1.84 33.24 -0.54
C LYS A 60 -1.22 33.53 -1.90
N ASN A 61 -0.83 34.79 -2.12
CA ASN A 61 -0.10 35.18 -3.33
C ASN A 61 1.08 34.24 -3.53
N ILE A 62 1.14 33.57 -4.69
CA ILE A 62 2.20 32.64 -5.11
C ILE A 62 3.56 33.36 -5.30
N ASN A 63 3.66 34.65 -4.94
CA ASN A 63 4.89 35.42 -4.96
C ASN A 63 5.92 34.99 -3.88
N GLN A 64 5.64 33.94 -3.09
CA GLN A 64 6.65 33.29 -2.26
C GLN A 64 7.58 32.43 -3.14
N SER A 65 8.89 32.53 -2.88
CA SER A 65 9.87 31.67 -3.52
C SER A 65 9.49 30.20 -3.33
N GLN A 66 9.56 29.43 -4.42
CA GLN A 66 9.27 28.00 -4.40
C GLN A 66 10.21 27.29 -3.41
N PRO A 67 9.69 26.46 -2.49
CA PRO A 67 10.51 25.71 -1.56
C PRO A 67 11.52 24.84 -2.30
N THR A 68 12.79 24.92 -1.90
CA THR A 68 13.88 24.32 -2.67
C THR A 68 14.27 22.92 -2.20
N ASP A 69 13.91 22.54 -0.98
CA ASP A 69 14.19 21.22 -0.42
C ASP A 69 12.99 20.63 0.35
N ILE A 70 13.14 19.37 0.77
CA ILE A 70 12.08 18.63 1.47
C ILE A 70 11.86 19.20 2.88
N GLU A 71 12.90 19.65 3.58
CA GLU A 71 12.76 20.13 4.95
C GLU A 71 11.95 21.43 5.01
N GLU A 72 12.17 22.33 4.06
CA GLU A 72 11.39 23.55 3.87
C GLU A 72 9.92 23.21 3.57
N LEU A 73 9.66 22.26 2.67
CA LEU A 73 8.30 21.76 2.39
C LEU A 73 7.63 21.19 3.64
N GLU A 74 8.32 20.34 4.41
CA GLU A 74 7.82 19.78 5.67
C GLU A 74 7.38 20.90 6.62
N ASN A 75 8.24 21.90 6.84
CA ASN A 75 7.98 22.98 7.79
C ASN A 75 6.78 23.84 7.36
N ILE A 76 6.65 24.15 6.07
CA ILE A 76 5.52 24.92 5.55
C ILE A 76 4.22 24.13 5.68
N ILE A 77 4.21 22.86 5.25
CA ILE A 77 3.02 22.00 5.33
C ILE A 77 2.53 21.90 6.79
N ILE A 78 3.44 21.62 7.74
CA ILE A 78 3.10 21.50 9.16
C ILE A 78 2.57 22.82 9.71
N LYS A 79 3.20 23.95 9.37
CA LYS A 79 2.75 25.27 9.81
C LYS A 79 1.32 25.56 9.34
N GLU A 80 1.02 25.27 8.07
CA GLU A 80 -0.32 25.50 7.51
C GLU A 80 -1.37 24.57 8.13
N LEU A 81 -1.02 23.31 8.42
CA LEU A 81 -1.91 22.38 9.12
C LEU A 81 -2.23 22.86 10.53
N ARG A 82 -1.22 23.35 11.27
CA ARG A 82 -1.40 23.91 12.63
C ARG A 82 -2.30 25.14 12.64
N CYS A 83 -2.15 26.03 11.67
CA CYS A 83 -3.03 27.20 11.53
C CYS A 83 -4.51 26.82 11.29
N ARG A 84 -4.79 25.57 10.91
CA ARG A 84 -6.13 25.04 10.66
C ARG A 84 -6.65 24.15 11.79
N GLU A 85 -5.96 24.04 12.92
CA GLU A 85 -6.36 23.17 14.06
C GLU A 85 -7.72 23.52 14.67
N ASN A 86 -8.20 24.76 14.51
CA ASN A 86 -9.54 25.17 14.96
C ASN A 86 -10.66 24.65 14.04
N LEU A 87 -10.32 24.03 12.92
CA LEU A 87 -11.25 23.39 12.00
C LEU A 87 -11.13 21.89 12.27
N SER A 88 -12.24 21.22 12.61
CA SER A 88 -12.29 19.79 12.96
C SER A 88 -12.00 18.85 11.78
N TYR A 89 -10.97 19.13 10.98
CA TYR A 89 -10.54 18.30 9.87
C TYR A 89 -9.66 17.17 10.35
N SER A 90 -10.00 15.96 9.93
CA SER A 90 -9.17 14.78 10.11
C SER A 90 -8.27 14.60 8.88
N HIS A 91 -7.00 14.27 9.08
CA HIS A 91 -6.01 14.18 8.02
C HIS A 91 -5.38 12.80 7.93
N ILE A 92 -5.27 12.24 6.72
CA ILE A 92 -4.46 11.06 6.44
C ILE A 92 -3.27 11.44 5.56
N PHE A 93 -2.07 11.06 5.98
CA PHE A 93 -0.85 11.10 5.16
C PHE A 93 -0.42 9.67 4.81
N LEU A 94 -0.58 9.29 3.55
CA LEU A 94 -0.18 7.99 3.02
C LEU A 94 1.18 8.10 2.33
N PHE A 95 2.23 7.62 2.98
CA PHE A 95 3.57 7.47 2.40
C PHE A 95 3.70 6.10 1.72
N ASP A 96 3.61 6.10 0.40
CA ASP A 96 3.55 4.89 -0.42
C ASP A 96 4.94 4.48 -0.94
N GLY A 97 5.36 3.26 -0.62
CA GLY A 97 6.61 2.67 -1.13
C GLY A 97 7.87 3.20 -0.43
N VAL A 98 7.80 3.42 0.88
CA VAL A 98 8.93 3.91 1.69
C VAL A 98 10.11 2.95 1.61
N THR A 99 11.28 3.48 1.25
CA THR A 99 12.54 2.74 1.15
C THR A 99 13.50 3.19 2.25
N SER A 100 14.69 2.56 2.32
CA SER A 100 15.74 2.99 3.26
C SER A 100 16.19 4.44 3.03
N ILE A 101 16.10 4.94 1.79
CA ILE A 101 16.54 6.28 1.41
C ILE A 101 15.51 7.33 1.89
N SER A 102 14.22 7.07 1.71
CA SER A 102 13.15 7.98 2.12
C SER A 102 12.71 7.85 3.57
N LYS A 103 13.07 6.75 4.26
CA LYS A 103 12.70 6.48 5.66
C LYS A 103 12.96 7.66 6.58
N ALA A 104 14.17 8.24 6.53
CA ALA A 104 14.56 9.32 7.44
C ALA A 104 13.64 10.56 7.33
N TYR A 105 13.24 10.91 6.11
CA TYR A 105 12.30 12.01 5.84
C TYR A 105 10.91 11.71 6.39
N VAL A 106 10.38 10.50 6.14
CA VAL A 106 9.04 10.13 6.61
C VAL A 106 8.98 10.09 8.14
N VAL A 107 10.00 9.53 8.80
CA VAL A 107 10.08 9.50 10.27
C VAL A 107 10.14 10.93 10.82
N ARG A 108 10.99 11.80 10.27
CA ARG A 108 11.09 13.20 10.71
C ARG A 108 9.78 13.97 10.52
N PHE A 109 9.13 13.82 9.37
CA PHE A 109 7.83 14.43 9.12
C PHE A 109 6.78 13.92 10.11
N SER A 110 6.74 12.61 10.34
CA SER A 110 5.83 11.99 11.31
C SER A 110 6.02 12.54 12.72
N SER A 111 7.27 12.76 13.14
CA SER A 111 7.56 13.40 14.42
C SER A 111 7.03 14.84 14.50
N LYS A 112 7.14 15.62 13.42
CA LYS A 112 6.61 17.00 13.37
C LYS A 112 5.08 17.04 13.44
N CYS A 113 4.42 16.00 12.90
CA CYS A 113 2.97 15.83 12.91
C CYS A 113 2.37 15.46 14.27
N MET A 114 3.15 14.95 15.22
CA MET A 114 2.62 14.49 16.53
C MET A 114 1.88 15.57 17.33
N HIS A 115 2.13 16.84 17.02
CA HIS A 115 1.47 17.99 17.66
C HIS A 115 0.25 18.51 16.91
N VAL A 116 -0.11 17.90 15.77
CA VAL A 116 -1.27 18.29 14.98
C VAL A 116 -2.42 17.35 15.30
N SER A 117 -3.56 17.92 15.70
CA SER A 117 -4.75 17.14 16.08
C SER A 117 -5.35 16.38 14.89
N ASN A 118 -5.98 15.24 15.16
CA ASN A 118 -6.74 14.42 14.20
C ASN A 118 -5.94 13.96 12.97
N MET A 119 -4.66 13.59 13.15
CA MET A 119 -3.82 13.10 12.07
C MET A 119 -3.54 11.60 12.16
N THR A 120 -3.65 10.91 11.03
CA THR A 120 -3.22 9.52 10.85
C THR A 120 -2.14 9.45 9.78
N ILE A 121 -1.05 8.74 10.06
CA ILE A 121 0.02 8.50 9.09
C ILE A 121 0.02 7.01 8.75
N ILE A 122 -0.04 6.71 7.45
CA ILE A 122 0.01 5.36 6.91
C ILE A 122 1.27 5.24 6.07
N MET A 123 2.04 4.17 6.28
CA MET A 123 3.25 3.91 5.53
C MET A 123 3.15 2.53 4.87
N THR A 124 3.39 2.45 3.57
CA THR A 124 3.60 1.18 2.88
C THR A 124 5.08 1.01 2.60
N THR A 125 5.64 -0.16 2.88
CA THR A 125 7.06 -0.42 2.66
C THR A 125 7.30 -1.89 2.30
N PRO A 126 8.29 -2.20 1.44
CA PRO A 126 8.78 -3.56 1.25
C PRO A 126 9.81 -3.98 2.30
N LEU A 127 10.21 -3.08 3.20
CA LEU A 127 11.24 -3.30 4.22
C LEU A 127 10.60 -3.44 5.60
N TRP A 128 11.25 -4.16 6.51
CA TRP A 128 10.94 -4.03 7.93
C TRP A 128 11.43 -2.68 8.42
N ILE A 129 10.52 -1.82 8.85
CA ILE A 129 10.84 -0.49 9.37
C ILE A 129 10.31 -0.42 10.79
N ASP A 130 11.22 -0.35 11.75
CA ASP A 130 10.87 -0.05 13.13
C ASP A 130 10.65 1.47 13.27
N ILE A 131 9.48 1.83 13.79
CA ILE A 131 9.04 3.19 14.12
C ILE A 131 8.35 3.10 15.48
N THR A 132 8.84 3.89 16.43
CA THR A 132 8.28 3.98 17.78
C THR A 132 6.79 4.34 17.72
N ASP A 133 5.98 3.72 18.57
CA ASP A 133 4.53 3.96 18.70
C ASP A 133 3.72 3.71 17.41
N SER A 134 4.19 2.83 16.53
CA SER A 134 3.49 2.43 15.31
C SER A 134 2.80 1.07 15.43
N LYS A 135 1.63 0.94 14.81
CA LYS A 135 0.98 -0.36 14.58
C LYS A 135 1.43 -0.91 13.22
N VAL A 136 2.15 -2.04 13.24
CA VAL A 136 2.63 -2.69 12.02
C VAL A 136 1.64 -3.76 11.57
N VAL A 137 1.24 -3.71 10.30
CA VAL A 137 0.38 -4.73 9.68
C VAL A 137 1.16 -5.45 8.58
N HIS A 138 1.30 -6.76 8.73
CA HIS A 138 1.92 -7.61 7.73
C HIS A 138 0.91 -7.96 6.64
N ILE A 139 1.27 -7.69 5.39
CA ILE A 139 0.44 -8.02 4.22
C ILE A 139 1.10 -9.13 3.42
N GLU A 140 0.46 -10.29 3.45
CA GLU A 140 0.88 -11.49 2.72
C GLU A 140 0.21 -11.58 1.35
N GLY A 141 0.48 -12.68 0.63
CA GLY A 141 -0.30 -13.03 -0.56
C GLY A 141 -1.72 -13.45 -0.20
N PHE A 142 -2.53 -13.72 -1.21
CA PHE A 142 -3.88 -14.22 -1.02
C PHE A 142 -3.90 -15.61 -0.34
N SER A 143 -4.92 -15.85 0.47
CA SER A 143 -5.38 -17.21 0.76
C SER A 143 -5.90 -17.87 -0.51
N PHE A 144 -6.10 -19.20 -0.49
CA PHE A 144 -6.70 -19.88 -1.62
C PHE A 144 -8.14 -19.42 -1.88
N THR A 145 -8.90 -19.13 -0.82
CA THR A 145 -10.26 -18.59 -0.92
C THR A 145 -10.28 -17.24 -1.63
N GLU A 146 -9.40 -16.32 -1.24
CA GLU A 146 -9.28 -15.00 -1.91
C GLU A 146 -8.80 -15.13 -3.35
N ALA A 147 -7.88 -16.07 -3.61
CA ALA A 147 -7.43 -16.40 -4.96
C ALA A 147 -8.57 -16.91 -5.85
N ALA A 148 -9.39 -17.83 -5.35
CA ALA A 148 -10.56 -18.35 -6.06
C ALA A 148 -11.59 -17.25 -6.32
N HIS A 149 -11.87 -16.39 -5.33
CA HIS A 149 -12.72 -15.21 -5.50
C HIS A 149 -12.17 -14.24 -6.54
N LEU A 150 -10.85 -13.98 -6.55
CA LEU A 150 -10.22 -13.18 -7.59
C LEU A 150 -10.49 -13.79 -8.96
N PHE A 151 -10.37 -15.10 -9.12
CA PHE A 151 -10.68 -15.78 -10.37
C PHE A 151 -12.19 -15.91 -10.67
N GLN A 152 -13.06 -15.45 -9.76
CA GLN A 152 -14.53 -15.54 -9.85
C GLN A 152 -15.03 -16.99 -9.89
N ILE A 153 -14.46 -17.82 -9.02
CA ILE A 153 -14.81 -19.24 -8.90
C ILE A 153 -15.19 -19.51 -7.45
N ASN A 154 -16.21 -20.35 -7.23
CA ASN A 154 -16.52 -20.85 -5.91
C ASN A 154 -15.33 -21.70 -5.42
N PRO A 155 -14.70 -21.38 -4.28
CA PRO A 155 -13.57 -22.15 -3.73
C PRO A 155 -13.82 -23.66 -3.65
N GLU A 156 -15.04 -24.09 -3.35
CA GLU A 156 -15.41 -25.51 -3.26
C GLU A 156 -15.38 -26.23 -4.62
N ASN A 157 -15.53 -25.46 -5.70
CA ASN A 157 -15.50 -25.94 -7.08
C ASN A 157 -14.20 -25.57 -7.80
N ALA A 158 -13.24 -24.97 -7.08
CA ALA A 158 -11.97 -24.58 -7.66
C ALA A 158 -11.13 -25.85 -7.87
N GLY A 159 -11.21 -26.41 -9.07
CA GLY A 159 -10.48 -27.63 -9.43
C GLY A 159 -8.95 -27.49 -9.28
N VAL A 160 -8.25 -28.63 -9.32
CA VAL A 160 -6.80 -28.77 -9.08
C VAL A 160 -5.95 -27.77 -9.90
N ALA A 161 -6.35 -27.47 -11.13
CA ALA A 161 -5.64 -26.53 -12.00
C ALA A 161 -5.65 -25.09 -11.48
N CYS A 162 -6.75 -24.65 -10.84
CA CYS A 162 -6.86 -23.32 -10.23
C CYS A 162 -5.92 -23.21 -9.02
N GLU A 163 -5.92 -24.21 -8.15
CA GLU A 163 -5.01 -24.26 -7.00
C GLU A 163 -3.55 -24.33 -7.44
N THR A 164 -3.25 -25.13 -8.46
CA THR A 164 -1.90 -25.24 -9.05
C THR A 164 -1.44 -23.89 -9.59
N LEU A 165 -2.30 -23.21 -10.36
CA LEU A 165 -1.98 -21.87 -10.88
C LEU A 165 -1.73 -20.88 -9.73
N ALA A 166 -2.57 -20.86 -8.70
CA ALA A 166 -2.42 -19.98 -7.55
C ALA A 166 -1.09 -20.23 -6.81
N LYS A 167 -0.70 -21.50 -6.62
CA LYS A 167 0.59 -21.89 -6.05
C LYS A 167 1.77 -21.47 -6.91
N MET A 168 1.69 -21.66 -8.24
CA MET A 168 2.73 -21.21 -9.18
C MET A 168 2.94 -19.69 -9.13
N LEU A 169 1.85 -18.94 -8.92
CA LEU A 169 1.86 -17.49 -8.75
C LEU A 169 2.21 -17.04 -7.32
N CYS A 170 2.56 -17.99 -6.44
CA CYS A 170 2.86 -17.75 -5.02
C CYS A 170 1.75 -16.99 -4.28
N TYR A 171 0.50 -17.15 -4.73
CA TYR A 171 -0.65 -16.38 -4.28
C TYR A 171 -0.44 -14.86 -4.32
N ASN A 172 0.45 -14.36 -5.18
CA ASN A 172 0.75 -12.93 -5.29
C ASN A 172 -0.39 -12.20 -6.03
N PRO A 173 -1.10 -11.25 -5.39
CA PRO A 173 -2.22 -10.53 -6.00
C PRO A 173 -1.93 -9.94 -7.38
N PHE A 174 -0.77 -9.30 -7.54
CA PHE A 174 -0.39 -8.70 -8.82
C PHE A 174 -0.19 -9.75 -9.92
N ALA A 175 0.58 -10.81 -9.62
CA ALA A 175 0.80 -11.89 -10.58
C ALA A 175 -0.52 -12.59 -10.97
N MET A 176 -1.41 -12.79 -9.99
CA MET A 176 -2.73 -13.39 -10.21
C MET A 176 -3.65 -12.51 -11.04
N CYS A 177 -3.64 -11.19 -10.84
CA CYS A 177 -4.37 -10.25 -11.70
C CYS A 177 -3.88 -10.30 -13.15
N ILE A 178 -2.56 -10.37 -13.37
CA ILE A 178 -1.98 -10.52 -14.71
C ILE A 178 -2.43 -11.84 -15.35
N ALA A 179 -2.29 -12.95 -14.63
CA ALA A 179 -2.69 -14.27 -15.12
C ALA A 179 -4.18 -14.28 -15.48
N LYS A 180 -5.05 -13.77 -14.60
CA LYS A 180 -6.50 -13.65 -14.87
C LYS A 180 -6.78 -12.82 -16.13
N ALA A 181 -6.14 -11.66 -16.27
CA ALA A 181 -6.34 -10.78 -17.41
C ALA A 181 -5.89 -11.44 -18.72
N TYR A 182 -4.73 -12.09 -18.69
CA TYR A 182 -4.19 -12.82 -19.83
C TYR A 182 -5.09 -14.00 -20.23
N MET A 183 -5.51 -14.81 -19.26
CA MET A 183 -6.44 -15.92 -19.51
C MET A 183 -7.75 -15.45 -20.14
N ARG A 184 -8.32 -14.34 -19.66
CA ARG A 184 -9.53 -13.73 -20.24
C ARG A 184 -9.30 -13.25 -21.68
N ARG A 185 -8.17 -12.56 -21.91
CA ARG A 185 -7.81 -12.02 -23.23
C ARG A 185 -7.61 -13.12 -24.26
N CYS A 186 -7.04 -14.25 -23.85
CA CYS A 186 -6.67 -15.36 -24.71
C CYS A 186 -7.65 -16.54 -24.65
N HIS A 187 -8.79 -16.39 -23.95
CA HIS A 187 -9.77 -17.46 -23.74
C HIS A 187 -9.17 -18.77 -23.20
N MET A 188 -8.18 -18.67 -22.31
CA MET A 188 -7.47 -19.82 -21.75
C MET A 188 -8.15 -20.35 -20.49
N THR A 189 -8.13 -21.67 -20.32
CA THR A 189 -8.46 -22.35 -19.07
C THR A 189 -7.29 -22.32 -18.09
N PHE A 190 -7.52 -22.70 -16.83
CA PHE A 190 -6.45 -22.84 -15.83
C PHE A 190 -5.38 -23.83 -16.28
N ASP A 191 -5.80 -25.00 -16.81
CA ASP A 191 -4.88 -26.02 -17.30
C ASP A 191 -3.95 -25.49 -18.40
N THR A 192 -4.51 -24.76 -19.37
CA THR A 192 -3.72 -24.16 -20.45
C THR A 192 -2.73 -23.13 -19.88
N MET A 193 -3.15 -22.29 -18.94
CA MET A 193 -2.26 -21.31 -18.32
C MET A 193 -1.13 -21.98 -17.52
N VAL A 194 -1.43 -23.02 -16.74
CA VAL A 194 -0.44 -23.82 -16.01
C VAL A 194 0.57 -24.42 -16.98
N LYS A 195 0.12 -24.97 -18.11
CA LYS A 195 0.99 -25.53 -19.15
C LYS A 195 1.92 -24.46 -19.74
N VAL A 196 1.38 -23.29 -20.12
CA VAL A 196 2.17 -22.16 -20.65
C VAL A 196 3.25 -21.74 -19.67
N LEU A 197 2.91 -21.60 -18.37
CA LEU A 197 3.90 -21.23 -17.35
C LEU A 197 5.00 -22.30 -17.22
N LYS A 198 4.64 -23.59 -17.20
CA LYS A 198 5.60 -24.70 -17.13
C LYS A 198 6.55 -24.71 -18.35
N GLU A 199 6.02 -24.47 -19.55
CA GLU A 199 6.81 -24.38 -20.80
C GLU A 199 7.81 -23.21 -20.79
N HIS A 200 7.50 -22.12 -20.09
CA HIS A 200 8.37 -20.95 -19.92
C HIS A 200 9.28 -21.06 -18.68
N GLY A 201 9.47 -22.27 -18.14
CA GLY A 201 10.40 -22.52 -17.04
C GLY A 201 9.91 -22.08 -15.67
N TRP A 202 8.64 -21.66 -15.54
CA TRP A 202 8.01 -21.54 -14.23
C TRP A 202 7.63 -22.92 -13.74
N HIS A 203 8.61 -23.63 -13.20
CA HIS A 203 8.37 -24.84 -12.45
C HIS A 203 7.90 -24.44 -11.06
N ALA A 204 6.78 -25.00 -10.64
CA ALA A 204 6.19 -24.68 -9.36
C ALA A 204 7.21 -24.86 -8.22
N MET A 205 7.08 -24.03 -7.19
CA MET A 205 7.47 -24.41 -5.84
C MET A 205 6.49 -25.49 -5.31
N GLU A 206 6.26 -26.56 -6.09
CA GLU A 206 5.31 -27.65 -5.79
C GLU A 206 5.68 -28.36 -4.46
N ASN A 207 6.92 -28.20 -3.99
CA ASN A 207 7.47 -28.80 -2.77
C ASN A 207 7.96 -27.79 -1.71
N SER A 208 7.76 -26.48 -1.87
CA SER A 208 8.13 -25.57 -0.78
C SER A 208 7.02 -25.65 0.28
N LYS A 209 7.36 -26.23 1.43
CA LYS A 209 6.63 -26.02 2.68
C LYS A 209 6.72 -24.54 3.03
N ILE A 210 5.90 -23.70 2.40
CA ILE A 210 5.43 -22.47 3.03
C ILE A 210 4.41 -22.97 4.03
N THR A 211 4.89 -23.44 5.18
CA THR A 211 4.03 -23.81 6.31
C THR A 211 3.26 -22.56 6.69
N LYS A 212 1.94 -22.60 6.46
CA LYS A 212 0.96 -21.64 6.97
C LYS A 212 0.85 -21.66 8.50
N ASP A 213 1.50 -22.61 9.15
CA ASP A 213 1.43 -22.83 10.59
C ASP A 213 2.45 -21.95 11.33
N GLU A 214 2.25 -20.62 11.38
CA GLU A 214 2.86 -19.78 12.43
C GLU A 214 2.28 -18.35 12.56
N PHE A 215 1.11 -18.07 11.98
CA PHE A 215 0.43 -16.79 12.21
C PHE A 215 -0.97 -17.04 12.76
N ASN A 216 -1.18 -16.63 14.02
CA ASN A 216 -2.49 -16.61 14.63
C ASN A 216 -3.49 -15.92 13.68
N ASP A 217 -4.51 -16.68 13.29
CA ASP A 217 -5.67 -16.18 12.56
C ASP A 217 -6.34 -15.06 13.36
N GLN A 218 -6.00 -13.81 13.05
CA GLN A 218 -6.95 -12.72 13.19
C GLN A 218 -7.46 -12.37 11.80
N PRO A 219 -8.77 -12.53 11.54
CA PRO A 219 -9.38 -12.04 10.32
C PRO A 219 -9.03 -10.56 10.15
N LEU A 220 -8.67 -10.14 8.93
CA LEU A 220 -8.53 -8.71 8.61
C LEU A 220 -9.79 -7.90 8.99
N THR A 221 -10.95 -8.54 9.09
CA THR A 221 -12.22 -7.96 9.53
C THR A 221 -12.27 -7.62 11.02
N SER A 222 -11.46 -8.23 11.90
CA SER A 222 -11.45 -7.90 13.33
C SER A 222 -10.54 -6.70 13.67
N LEU A 223 -9.82 -6.15 12.69
CA LEU A 223 -8.94 -4.98 12.87
C LEU A 223 -9.65 -3.65 12.57
N PHE A 224 -10.87 -3.70 12.05
CA PHE A 224 -11.68 -2.54 11.65
C PHE A 224 -13.09 -2.58 12.26
N GLY A 225 -13.26 -3.29 13.38
CA GLY A 225 -14.43 -3.22 14.24
C GLY A 225 -14.25 -2.14 15.30
#